data_AF-A0A2E9GPW5-F1
#
_entry.id   AF-A0A2E9GPW5-F1
#
_cell.length_a   1.000
_cell.length_b   1.000
_cell.length_c   1.000
_cell.angle_alpha   90.00
_cell.angle_beta   90.00
_cell.angle_gamma   90.00
#
_symmetry.space_group_name_H-M   'P 1'
#
loop_
_entity.id
_entity.type
_entity.pdbx_description
1 polymer ?
#
loop_
_entity_poly.entity_id
_entity_poly.type
_entity_poly.pdbx_seq_one_letter_code
_entity_poly.pdbx_strand_id
1 'polypeptide(L)'
;MRSRSNKPLSAKVCKASAPTAPARCSRAPPLWRRSSEPRRKRASSHRFEIHVPVYAYKGVDTGGKTLRGHLDAENPRTARSRLKRDGIFVTDFQETRTEAAQRSGSSFRSNIKISLPNLQRVSAMDQALMTRQLATLIGAGIPLVDSLRALTDQTENQRLKSELAKVRDRVNEGGTLADALAASGIFSDLFIGMVRAGEASGALQVVLDRLADYLEAQVRLRNRVSSIMIYPLFMMAFAMLVVGVLVTVVLPQITELLVDLDQPLPFFTRWIIGASNFVREWWWAIGVAALAAGAGLRAAITTHRGRRLWDRIKLRLPVMGRAVRLIAVARFTRTLATLLAGGLPIVRALATSKDVANNSVLGDAIDQAAESITEGASLARPLRDSGEFPAMVTHMIEVGERSGELEAMLGKVADTYDEQVETLVSRLTALLEPLLILVMVGIVVVIILATLVPLLNVTTSLG
;
A
#
# COMPACT_ATOMS: atom_id res chain seq x y z
N MET A 1 67.65 5.86 -8.48
CA MET A 1 68.67 6.28 -9.49
C MET A 1 68.12 5.99 -10.89
N ARG A 2 67.97 7.04 -11.74
CA ARG A 2 67.89 7.11 -13.23
C ARG A 2 66.93 6.13 -13.96
N SER A 3 65.80 6.49 -14.58
CA SER A 3 65.41 7.48 -15.61
C SER A 3 65.81 7.17 -17.07
N ARG A 4 64.79 7.32 -17.96
CA ARG A 4 64.77 7.51 -19.45
C ARG A 4 64.76 6.23 -20.30
N SER A 5 63.72 5.95 -21.11
CA SER A 5 63.13 6.68 -22.27
C SER A 5 64.08 6.80 -23.47
N ASN A 6 63.81 6.05 -24.56
CA ASN A 6 63.44 6.63 -25.86
C ASN A 6 63.19 5.58 -26.98
N LYS A 7 62.11 5.83 -27.72
CA LYS A 7 61.80 5.45 -29.13
C LYS A 7 62.78 6.17 -30.10
N PRO A 8 62.87 5.90 -31.44
CA PRO A 8 61.69 5.88 -32.36
C PRO A 8 61.75 5.15 -33.74
N LEU A 9 60.57 5.16 -34.39
CA LEU A 9 60.24 5.33 -35.84
C LEU A 9 60.83 4.42 -36.95
N SER A 10 59.95 3.75 -37.71
CA SER A 10 59.75 4.02 -39.15
C SER A 10 58.48 3.33 -39.68
N ALA A 11 57.79 4.03 -40.58
CA ALA A 11 56.51 3.68 -41.18
C ALA A 11 56.67 2.96 -42.53
N LYS A 12 55.68 2.13 -42.90
CA LYS A 12 55.22 2.02 -44.29
C LYS A 12 53.81 1.43 -44.37
N VAL A 13 52.96 2.19 -45.04
CA VAL A 13 51.57 1.92 -45.42
C VAL A 13 51.56 1.15 -46.73
N CYS A 14 50.66 0.16 -46.90
CA CYS A 14 49.91 -0.02 -48.16
C CYS A 14 48.70 -0.96 -48.02
N LYS A 15 47.69 -0.63 -48.83
CA LYS A 15 46.26 -1.01 -48.82
C LYS A 15 45.94 -2.42 -49.35
N ALA A 16 44.89 -3.00 -48.74
CA ALA A 16 43.69 -3.63 -49.32
C ALA A 16 43.74 -4.49 -50.61
N SER A 17 43.26 -5.73 -50.51
CA SER A 17 42.19 -6.32 -51.35
C SER A 17 41.86 -7.75 -50.89
N ALA A 18 40.56 -8.07 -50.79
CA ALA A 18 39.98 -9.39 -50.49
C ALA A 18 39.62 -10.13 -51.81
N PRO A 19 38.91 -11.28 -51.85
CA PRO A 19 38.59 -12.30 -50.82
C PRO A 19 38.88 -13.76 -51.28
N THR A 20 38.91 -14.71 -50.33
CA THR A 20 38.94 -16.16 -50.58
C THR A 20 37.55 -16.79 -50.35
N ALA A 21 37.09 -17.60 -51.31
CA ALA A 21 36.23 -18.77 -51.10
C ALA A 21 37.14 -20.03 -51.03
N PRO A 22 36.68 -21.30 -50.86
CA PRO A 22 35.34 -21.87 -50.62
C PRO A 22 35.34 -22.82 -49.37
N ALA A 23 34.29 -23.53 -48.95
CA ALA A 23 33.92 -24.85 -49.47
C ALA A 23 32.72 -25.44 -48.71
N ARG A 24 31.82 -26.08 -49.46
CA ARG A 24 30.79 -27.01 -48.97
C ARG A 24 31.42 -28.35 -48.61
N CYS A 25 30.88 -29.02 -47.60
CA CYS A 25 30.91 -30.48 -47.52
C CYS A 25 29.60 -31.03 -46.96
N SER A 26 29.09 -32.04 -47.65
CA SER A 26 27.83 -32.75 -47.51
C SER A 26 27.92 -33.95 -46.55
N ARG A 27 26.82 -34.31 -45.89
CA ARG A 27 26.36 -35.71 -45.71
C ARG A 27 24.91 -35.76 -45.16
N ALA A 28 24.17 -36.76 -45.63
CA ALA A 28 22.71 -36.91 -45.56
C ALA A 28 22.26 -37.89 -44.43
N PRO A 29 20.97 -38.30 -44.33
CA PRO A 29 20.13 -38.30 -43.12
C PRO A 29 20.12 -39.64 -42.34
N PRO A 30 19.32 -39.75 -41.26
CA PRO A 30 18.07 -40.50 -41.43
C PRO A 30 16.84 -40.01 -40.64
N LEU A 31 15.68 -40.39 -41.19
CA LEU A 31 14.34 -40.47 -40.58
C LEU A 31 14.36 -41.10 -39.18
N TRP A 32 13.64 -40.54 -38.20
CA TRP A 32 12.79 -41.30 -37.26
C TRP A 32 11.67 -40.42 -36.66
N ARG A 33 10.46 -40.97 -36.76
CA ARG A 33 9.17 -40.68 -36.11
C ARG A 33 9.16 -39.71 -34.92
N ARG A 34 8.27 -38.71 -35.00
CA ARG A 34 7.60 -38.11 -33.84
C ARG A 34 6.72 -39.18 -33.17
N SER A 35 7.14 -39.69 -32.01
CA SER A 35 6.23 -40.28 -31.02
C SER A 35 5.84 -39.18 -30.02
N SER A 36 4.58 -38.80 -30.06
CA SER A 36 3.91 -38.00 -29.04
C SER A 36 3.74 -38.86 -27.79
N GLU A 37 4.59 -38.65 -26.79
CA GLU A 37 4.46 -39.31 -25.50
C GLU A 37 3.65 -38.42 -24.53
N PRO A 38 2.62 -38.95 -23.85
CA PRO A 38 1.75 -38.13 -23.03
C PRO A 38 2.45 -37.67 -21.75
N ARG A 39 2.24 -36.39 -21.41
CA ARG A 39 2.55 -35.79 -20.10
C ARG A 39 2.09 -36.72 -18.96
N ARG A 40 3.04 -37.41 -18.31
CA ARG A 40 2.85 -38.01 -16.99
C ARG A 40 2.54 -36.89 -15.99
N LYS A 41 1.27 -36.78 -15.62
CA LYS A 41 0.82 -35.97 -14.48
C LYS A 41 1.55 -36.49 -13.23
N ARG A 42 2.38 -35.65 -12.60
CA ARG A 42 2.89 -35.94 -11.25
C ARG A 42 1.67 -36.03 -10.34
N ALA A 43 1.44 -37.23 -9.80
CA ALA A 43 0.43 -37.50 -8.80
C ALA A 43 0.70 -36.60 -7.58
N SER A 44 -0.29 -35.77 -7.25
CA SER A 44 -0.37 -35.07 -5.97
C SER A 44 -0.44 -36.09 -4.86
N SER A 45 0.48 -36.05 -3.90
CA SER A 45 0.39 -36.82 -2.66
C SER A 45 -0.85 -36.34 -1.89
N HIS A 46 -1.95 -37.08 -1.96
CA HIS A 46 -3.09 -36.87 -1.08
C HIS A 46 -2.67 -37.26 0.34
N ARG A 47 -2.60 -36.25 1.21
CA ARG A 47 -2.57 -36.45 2.65
C ARG A 47 -3.97 -36.92 3.04
N PHE A 48 -4.12 -38.18 3.43
CA PHE A 48 -5.34 -38.67 4.05
C PHE A 48 -5.47 -37.99 5.42
N GLU A 49 -6.27 -36.92 5.52
CA GLU A 49 -6.84 -36.50 6.80
C GLU A 49 -7.81 -37.60 7.24
N ILE A 50 -7.46 -38.35 8.28
CA ILE A 50 -8.37 -39.30 8.91
C ILE A 50 -9.40 -38.47 9.69
N HIS A 51 -10.53 -38.16 9.05
CA HIS A 51 -11.69 -37.63 9.74
C HIS A 51 -12.27 -38.76 10.62
N VAL A 52 -11.96 -38.73 11.92
CA VAL A 52 -12.67 -39.55 12.90
C VAL A 52 -14.08 -38.96 13.12
N PRO A 53 -15.16 -39.73 12.90
CA PRO A 53 -16.51 -39.24 13.12
C PRO A 53 -16.77 -39.01 14.62
N VAL A 54 -17.53 -37.95 14.89
CA VAL A 54 -17.91 -37.53 16.24
C VAL A 54 -19.30 -38.07 16.55
N TYR A 55 -19.44 -38.87 17.60
CA TYR A 55 -20.73 -39.41 18.02
C TYR A 55 -21.28 -38.64 19.22
N ALA A 56 -22.51 -38.15 19.11
CA ALA A 56 -23.24 -37.63 20.26
C ALA A 56 -23.88 -38.79 21.03
N TYR A 57 -23.68 -38.85 22.34
CA TYR A 57 -24.31 -39.85 23.19
C TYR A 57 -25.12 -39.19 24.31
N LYS A 58 -26.24 -39.84 24.65
CA LYS A 58 -26.98 -39.60 25.89
C LYS A 58 -27.03 -40.92 26.65
N GLY A 59 -26.51 -40.93 27.87
CA GLY A 59 -26.42 -42.13 28.68
C GLY A 59 -26.67 -41.85 30.15
N VAL A 60 -26.84 -42.91 30.93
CA VAL A 60 -27.01 -42.84 32.37
C VAL A 60 -25.79 -43.50 33.00
N ASP A 61 -25.18 -42.80 33.96
CA ASP A 61 -24.09 -43.35 34.76
C ASP A 61 -24.64 -44.38 35.76
N THR A 62 -23.79 -45.25 36.30
CA THR A 62 -24.10 -46.23 37.36
C THR A 62 -24.82 -45.62 38.58
N GLY A 63 -24.63 -44.31 38.83
CA GLY A 63 -25.32 -43.54 39.86
C GLY A 63 -26.68 -42.94 39.45
N GLY A 64 -27.26 -43.30 38.30
CA GLY A 64 -28.59 -42.84 37.85
C GLY A 64 -28.62 -41.43 37.23
N LYS A 65 -27.46 -40.78 37.06
CA LYS A 65 -27.36 -39.42 36.50
C LYS A 65 -27.24 -39.45 34.98
N THR A 66 -28.09 -38.69 34.28
CA THR A 66 -28.04 -38.59 32.81
C THR A 66 -26.89 -37.68 32.36
N LEU A 67 -25.99 -38.20 31.54
CA LEU A 67 -24.85 -37.49 30.94
C LEU A 67 -25.03 -37.37 29.42
N ARG A 68 -24.61 -36.24 28.85
CA ARG A 68 -24.60 -35.97 27.41
C ARG A 68 -23.24 -35.45 27.01
N GLY A 69 -22.70 -35.96 25.90
CA GLY A 69 -21.39 -35.56 25.41
C GLY A 69 -21.15 -35.99 23.97
N HIS A 70 -20.01 -35.57 23.43
CA HIS A 70 -19.52 -35.97 22.12
C HIS A 70 -18.26 -36.81 22.30
N LEU A 71 -18.16 -37.93 21.57
CA LEU A 71 -17.02 -38.84 21.61
C LEU A 71 -16.53 -39.13 20.20
N ASP A 72 -15.25 -38.89 19.97
CA ASP A 72 -14.58 -39.22 18.71
C ASP A 72 -14.23 -40.71 18.71
N ALA A 73 -14.72 -41.43 17.70
CA ALA A 73 -14.43 -42.85 17.55
C ALA A 73 -14.38 -43.24 16.07
N GLU A 74 -13.55 -44.22 15.75
CA GLU A 74 -13.43 -44.70 14.36
C GLU A 74 -14.67 -45.46 13.90
N ASN A 75 -15.43 -46.06 14.82
CA ASN A 75 -16.62 -46.86 14.51
C ASN A 75 -17.65 -46.81 15.67
N PRO A 76 -18.95 -46.96 15.41
CA PRO A 76 -19.99 -46.88 16.45
C PRO A 76 -19.87 -48.00 17.51
N ARG A 77 -19.29 -49.14 17.13
CA ARG A 77 -18.99 -50.24 18.07
C ARG A 77 -17.87 -49.88 19.05
N THR A 78 -16.84 -49.17 18.60
CA THR A 78 -15.71 -48.76 19.47
C THR A 78 -16.13 -47.62 20.41
N ALA A 79 -16.99 -46.71 19.95
CA ALA A 79 -17.61 -45.69 20.80
C ALA A 79 -18.41 -46.30 21.96
N ARG A 80 -19.33 -47.24 21.68
CA ARG A 80 -20.14 -47.90 22.73
C ARG A 80 -19.29 -48.71 23.71
N SER A 81 -18.22 -49.36 23.23
CA SER A 81 -17.30 -50.12 24.09
C SER A 81 -16.47 -49.21 25.01
N ARG A 82 -16.08 -48.01 24.55
CA ARG A 82 -15.45 -46.98 25.41
C ARG A 82 -16.44 -46.46 26.47
N LEU A 83 -17.64 -46.05 26.06
CA LEU A 83 -18.66 -45.54 26.99
C LEU A 83 -19.07 -46.56 28.06
N LYS A 84 -19.14 -47.84 27.69
CA LYS A 84 -19.38 -48.93 28.64
C LYS A 84 -18.22 -49.13 29.63
N ARG A 85 -16.97 -48.96 29.19
CA ARG A 85 -15.80 -48.98 30.09
C ARG A 85 -15.80 -47.80 31.06
N ASP A 86 -16.31 -46.66 30.62
CA ASP A 86 -16.44 -45.45 31.43
C ASP A 86 -17.69 -45.46 32.34
N GLY A 87 -18.40 -46.60 32.43
CA GLY A 87 -19.56 -46.77 33.32
C GLY A 87 -20.87 -46.14 32.81
N ILE A 88 -20.90 -45.65 31.56
CA ILE A 88 -22.04 -44.95 30.99
C ILE A 88 -22.87 -45.91 30.12
N PHE A 89 -24.11 -46.17 30.54
CA PHE A 89 -25.08 -46.93 29.77
C PHE A 89 -25.82 -46.01 28.80
N VAL A 90 -25.54 -46.16 27.50
CA VAL A 90 -26.09 -45.32 26.44
C VAL A 90 -27.55 -45.66 26.18
N THR A 91 -28.44 -44.67 26.28
CA THR A 91 -29.89 -44.80 26.01
C THR A 91 -30.27 -44.31 24.61
N ASP A 92 -29.49 -43.40 24.03
CA ASP A 92 -29.68 -42.90 22.68
C ASP A 92 -28.32 -42.58 22.03
N PHE A 93 -28.13 -42.99 20.77
CA PHE A 93 -26.84 -42.92 20.07
C PHE A 93 -27.06 -42.60 18.59
N GLN A 94 -26.73 -41.38 18.16
CA GLN A 94 -26.83 -40.93 16.78
C GLN A 94 -25.48 -40.47 16.24
N GLU A 95 -25.19 -40.87 15.00
CA GLU A 95 -24.02 -40.45 14.25
C GLU A 95 -24.26 -39.03 13.71
N THR A 96 -23.55 -38.04 14.25
CA THR A 96 -23.60 -36.69 13.72
C THR A 96 -22.68 -36.63 12.50
N ARG A 97 -23.23 -36.83 11.30
CA ARG A 97 -22.54 -36.44 10.07
C ARG A 97 -22.32 -34.93 10.14
N THR A 98 -21.07 -34.51 10.11
CA THR A 98 -20.67 -33.09 10.07
C THR A 98 -21.00 -32.48 8.72
N GLU A 99 -22.29 -32.25 8.47
CA GLU A 99 -22.78 -31.22 7.57
C GLU A 99 -23.60 -30.24 8.41
N ALA A 100 -23.07 -29.02 8.54
CA ALA A 100 -23.76 -27.81 8.96
C ALA A 100 -24.83 -27.94 10.07
N ALA A 101 -24.40 -28.06 11.33
CA ALA A 101 -25.29 -27.83 12.48
C ALA A 101 -25.54 -26.32 12.69
N GLN A 102 -26.39 -25.72 11.85
CA GLN A 102 -27.11 -24.50 12.19
C GLN A 102 -28.35 -24.85 13.04
N ARG A 103 -28.30 -24.42 14.30
CA ARG A 103 -29.40 -23.89 15.12
C ARG A 103 -30.64 -24.76 15.36
N SER A 104 -30.83 -25.17 16.61
CA SER A 104 -32.08 -24.84 17.33
C SER A 104 -31.82 -24.84 18.84
N GLY A 105 -32.21 -23.76 19.51
CA GLY A 105 -31.99 -23.56 20.95
C GLY A 105 -31.86 -22.08 21.30
N SER A 106 -33.00 -21.43 21.51
CA SER A 106 -33.13 -20.02 21.86
C SER A 106 -32.33 -19.64 23.12
N SER A 107 -31.43 -18.67 22.97
CA SER A 107 -31.22 -17.64 23.98
C SER A 107 -30.60 -16.42 23.33
N PHE A 108 -31.40 -15.35 23.35
CA PHE A 108 -31.11 -14.02 22.87
C PHE A 108 -30.00 -13.39 23.72
N ARG A 109 -28.74 -13.60 23.35
CA ARG A 109 -27.61 -12.75 23.77
C ARG A 109 -26.77 -12.41 22.54
N SER A 110 -26.94 -11.18 22.10
CA SER A 110 -26.20 -10.54 21.01
C SER A 110 -24.72 -10.45 21.34
N ASN A 111 -23.95 -11.48 21.00
CA ASN A 111 -22.54 -11.33 20.69
C ASN A 111 -22.41 -11.28 19.17
N ILE A 112 -22.70 -10.11 18.62
CA ILE A 112 -22.29 -9.75 17.28
C ILE A 112 -20.77 -9.63 17.32
N LYS A 113 -20.05 -10.75 17.12
CA LYS A 113 -18.67 -10.69 16.61
C LYS A 113 -18.78 -10.23 15.16
N ILE A 114 -18.79 -8.92 14.96
CA ILE A 114 -18.52 -8.33 13.65
C ILE A 114 -17.05 -8.65 13.36
N SER A 115 -16.78 -9.81 12.74
CA SER A 115 -15.52 -10.01 12.04
C SER A 115 -15.54 -9.08 10.83
N LEU A 116 -15.14 -7.84 11.04
CA LEU A 116 -14.79 -6.89 9.98
C LEU A 116 -13.63 -7.49 9.18
N PRO A 117 -13.82 -7.90 7.91
CA PRO A 117 -12.76 -8.50 7.09
C PRO A 117 -11.62 -7.53 6.77
N ASN A 118 -11.74 -6.27 7.19
CA ASN A 118 -10.84 -5.17 6.86
C ASN A 118 -9.81 -4.84 7.94
N LEU A 119 -9.86 -5.48 9.12
CA LEU A 119 -8.95 -5.19 10.24
C LEU A 119 -7.62 -5.98 10.21
N GLN A 120 -7.43 -6.89 9.25
CA GLN A 120 -6.23 -7.72 9.15
C GLN A 120 -5.30 -7.30 8.00
N ARG A 121 -5.26 -6.02 7.63
CA ARG A 121 -4.20 -5.53 6.74
C ARG A 121 -2.93 -5.31 7.58
N VAL A 122 -1.79 -5.76 7.06
CA VAL A 122 -0.50 -5.48 7.70
C VAL A 122 -0.19 -4.00 7.51
N SER A 123 0.03 -3.28 8.62
CA SER A 123 0.37 -1.85 8.57
C SER A 123 1.80 -1.66 8.08
N ALA A 124 2.08 -0.49 7.47
CA ALA A 124 3.46 -0.10 7.16
C ALA A 124 4.31 0.00 8.43
N MET A 125 3.70 0.36 9.57
CA MET A 125 4.35 0.38 10.88
C MET A 125 4.73 -1.04 11.33
N ASP A 126 3.84 -2.02 11.15
CA ASP A 126 4.11 -3.42 11.54
C ASP A 126 5.31 -3.96 10.74
N GLN A 127 5.38 -3.67 9.44
CA GLN A 127 6.51 -4.06 8.59
C GLN A 127 7.80 -3.38 9.04
N ALA A 128 7.76 -2.08 9.35
CA ALA A 128 8.94 -1.34 9.82
C ALA A 128 9.47 -1.92 11.14
N LEU A 129 8.59 -2.12 12.12
CA LEU A 129 8.95 -2.67 13.43
C LEU A 129 9.52 -4.09 13.33
N MET A 130 8.85 -4.97 12.59
CA MET A 130 9.32 -6.35 12.37
C MET A 130 10.69 -6.36 11.68
N THR A 131 10.89 -5.49 10.67
CA THR A 131 12.17 -5.40 9.95
C THR A 131 13.29 -4.89 10.86
N ARG A 132 13.02 -3.86 11.67
CA ARG A 132 13.97 -3.34 12.66
C ARG A 132 14.35 -4.40 13.68
N GLN A 133 13.37 -5.09 14.25
CA GLN A 133 13.61 -6.16 15.21
C GLN A 133 14.41 -7.31 14.58
N LEU A 134 14.08 -7.71 13.35
CA LEU A 134 14.85 -8.72 12.62
C LEU A 134 16.31 -8.26 12.41
N ALA A 135 16.52 -7.02 11.95
CA ALA A 135 17.85 -6.44 11.77
C ALA A 135 18.66 -6.47 13.07
N THR A 136 18.06 -6.09 14.20
CA THR A 136 18.70 -6.11 15.52
C THR A 136 19.07 -7.52 15.97
N LEU A 137 18.16 -8.50 15.81
CA LEU A 137 18.42 -9.89 16.22
C LEU A 137 19.53 -10.53 15.37
N ILE A 138 19.47 -10.35 14.05
CA ILE A 138 20.52 -10.83 13.14
C ILE A 138 21.84 -10.13 13.42
N GLY A 139 21.82 -8.82 13.71
CA GLY A 139 23.01 -8.07 14.06
C GLY A 139 23.62 -8.43 15.41
N ALA A 140 22.83 -8.99 16.33
CA ALA A 140 23.30 -9.60 17.57
C ALA A 140 23.87 -11.03 17.37
N GLY A 141 23.90 -11.53 16.13
CA GLY A 141 24.39 -12.87 15.80
C GLY A 141 23.41 -14.00 16.13
N ILE A 142 22.13 -13.70 16.37
CA ILE A 142 21.12 -14.72 16.64
C ILE A 142 20.78 -15.43 15.32
N PRO A 143 20.68 -16.78 15.29
CA PRO A 143 20.30 -17.52 14.09
C PRO A 143 18.99 -17.02 13.49
N LEU A 144 18.87 -17.06 12.15
CA LEU A 144 17.71 -16.52 11.45
C LEU A 144 16.39 -17.20 11.85
N VAL A 145 16.38 -18.51 12.01
CA VAL A 145 15.19 -19.28 12.42
C VAL A 145 14.74 -18.88 13.82
N ASP A 146 15.68 -18.71 14.75
CA ASP A 146 15.39 -18.27 16.12
C ASP A 146 14.89 -16.83 16.16
N SER A 147 15.49 -15.96 15.34
CA SER A 147 15.04 -14.58 15.16
C SER A 147 13.60 -14.51 14.64
N LEU A 148 13.27 -15.31 13.61
CA LEU A 148 11.91 -15.39 13.06
C LEU A 148 10.91 -15.95 14.08
N ARG A 149 11.32 -16.90 14.93
CA ARG A 149 10.50 -17.42 16.03
C ARG A 149 10.20 -16.31 17.05
N ALA A 150 11.22 -15.59 17.52
CA ALA A 150 11.04 -14.49 18.45
C ALA A 150 10.10 -13.40 17.90
N LEU A 151 10.24 -13.05 16.61
CA LEU A 151 9.35 -12.10 15.94
C LEU A 151 7.90 -12.60 15.86
N THR A 152 7.71 -13.87 15.56
CA THR A 152 6.37 -14.49 15.50
C THR A 152 5.68 -14.42 16.87
N ASP A 153 6.42 -14.60 17.95
CA ASP A 153 5.89 -14.56 19.32
C ASP A 153 5.54 -13.13 19.76
N GLN A 154 6.32 -12.14 19.34
CA GLN A 154 6.13 -10.72 19.68
C GLN A 154 5.13 -9.98 18.79
N THR A 155 4.78 -10.52 17.62
CA THR A 155 3.88 -9.85 16.67
C THR A 155 2.42 -9.90 17.15
N GLU A 156 1.80 -8.73 17.33
CA GLU A 156 0.38 -8.61 17.70
C GLU A 156 -0.57 -8.83 16.52
N ASN A 157 -0.18 -8.40 15.32
CA ASN A 157 -1.00 -8.52 14.12
C ASN A 157 -1.11 -10.00 13.69
N GLN A 158 -2.30 -10.57 13.83
CA GLN A 158 -2.57 -11.99 13.59
C GLN A 158 -2.21 -12.44 12.15
N ARG A 159 -2.43 -11.58 11.16
CA ARG A 159 -2.07 -11.91 9.77
C ARG A 159 -0.56 -11.97 9.61
N LEU A 160 0.15 -10.95 10.08
CA LEU A 160 1.62 -10.91 10.01
C LEU A 160 2.22 -12.09 10.78
N LYS A 161 1.71 -12.39 11.97
CA LYS A 161 2.11 -13.56 12.77
C LYS A 161 1.98 -14.87 12.01
N SER A 162 0.82 -15.09 11.36
CA SER A 162 0.58 -16.31 10.58
C SER A 162 1.51 -16.43 9.36
N GLU A 163 1.84 -15.32 8.70
CA GLU A 163 2.75 -15.32 7.55
C GLU A 163 4.21 -15.46 7.99
N LEU A 164 4.62 -14.85 9.12
CA LEU A 164 5.95 -15.03 9.69
C LEU A 164 6.20 -16.48 10.12
N ALA A 165 5.19 -17.17 10.67
CA ALA A 165 5.30 -18.59 10.98
C ALA A 165 5.58 -19.42 9.71
N LYS A 166 4.86 -19.16 8.61
CA LYS A 166 5.11 -19.82 7.32
C LYS A 166 6.49 -19.50 6.76
N VAL A 167 6.94 -18.24 6.89
CA VAL A 167 8.28 -17.81 6.45
C VAL A 167 9.35 -18.57 7.24
N ARG A 168 9.21 -18.63 8.57
CA ARG A 168 10.09 -19.39 9.47
C ARG A 168 10.16 -20.87 9.07
N ASP A 169 9.02 -21.49 8.85
CA ASP A 169 8.95 -22.93 8.53
C ASP A 169 9.67 -23.22 7.20
N ARG A 170 9.49 -22.37 6.18
CA ARG A 170 10.19 -22.50 4.89
C ARG A 170 11.70 -22.30 4.99
N VAL A 171 12.14 -21.33 5.81
CA VAL A 171 13.57 -21.12 6.05
C VAL A 171 14.17 -22.30 6.82
N ASN A 172 13.42 -22.85 7.79
CA ASN A 172 13.83 -24.05 8.53
C ASN A 172 13.87 -25.32 7.65
N GLU A 173 13.04 -25.39 6.61
CA GLU A 173 13.10 -26.41 5.55
C GLU A 173 14.28 -26.23 4.57
N GLY A 174 15.07 -25.16 4.72
CA GLY A 174 16.24 -24.87 3.89
C GLY A 174 16.00 -23.93 2.72
N GLY A 175 14.84 -23.28 2.64
CA GLY A 175 14.56 -22.22 1.67
C GLY A 175 15.29 -20.91 2.00
N THR A 176 15.47 -20.06 0.99
CA THR A 176 15.99 -18.69 1.21
C THR A 176 14.92 -17.81 1.88
N LEU A 177 15.35 -16.84 2.69
CA LEU A 177 14.47 -15.85 3.31
C LEU A 177 13.73 -15.05 2.22
N ALA A 178 14.42 -14.66 1.15
CA ALA A 178 13.82 -13.89 0.07
C ALA A 178 12.64 -14.64 -0.59
N ASP A 179 12.79 -15.94 -0.87
CA ASP A 179 11.73 -16.72 -1.50
C ASP A 179 10.58 -17.04 -0.54
N ALA A 180 10.91 -17.23 0.74
CA ALA A 180 9.91 -17.38 1.80
C ALA A 180 9.06 -16.10 1.95
N LEU A 181 9.70 -14.92 1.98
CA LEU A 181 9.03 -13.62 2.05
C LEU A 181 8.19 -13.34 0.79
N ALA A 182 8.70 -13.67 -0.39
CA ALA A 182 7.99 -13.48 -1.66
C ALA A 182 6.65 -14.23 -1.69
N ALA A 183 6.61 -15.43 -1.11
CA ALA A 183 5.40 -16.24 -1.08
C ALA A 183 4.31 -15.74 -0.11
N SER A 184 4.66 -14.88 0.85
CA SER A 184 3.69 -14.27 1.76
C SER A 184 2.79 -13.23 1.07
N GLY A 185 3.27 -12.63 -0.04
CA GLY A 185 2.57 -11.56 -0.74
C GLY A 185 2.36 -10.26 0.05
N ILE A 186 3.02 -10.10 1.21
CA ILE A 186 2.93 -8.89 2.06
C ILE A 186 4.01 -7.87 1.70
N PHE A 187 5.21 -8.37 1.36
CA PHE A 187 6.38 -7.53 1.14
C PHE A 187 6.45 -7.05 -0.31
N SER A 188 7.00 -5.85 -0.50
CA SER A 188 7.20 -5.29 -1.84
C SER A 188 8.32 -6.02 -2.58
N ASP A 189 8.29 -5.98 -3.92
CA ASP A 189 9.36 -6.53 -4.77
C ASP A 189 10.73 -5.95 -4.43
N LEU A 190 10.74 -4.68 -3.99
CA LEU A 190 11.91 -4.01 -3.46
C LEU A 190 12.48 -4.73 -2.23
N PHE A 191 11.65 -4.96 -1.22
CA PHE A 191 12.05 -5.61 0.02
C PHE A 191 12.66 -6.99 -0.28
N ILE A 192 11.96 -7.77 -1.09
CA ILE A 192 12.39 -9.11 -1.51
C ILE A 192 13.71 -9.04 -2.29
N GLY A 193 13.84 -8.08 -3.21
CA GLY A 193 15.04 -7.89 -4.01
C GLY A 193 16.28 -7.55 -3.18
N MET A 194 16.13 -6.70 -2.17
CA MET A 194 17.21 -6.34 -1.25
C MET A 194 17.61 -7.54 -0.39
N VAL A 195 16.64 -8.21 0.25
CA VAL A 195 16.92 -9.41 1.06
C VAL A 195 17.64 -10.47 0.22
N ARG A 196 17.20 -10.72 -1.01
CA ARG A 196 17.86 -11.68 -1.92
C ARG A 196 19.32 -11.31 -2.20
N ALA A 197 19.62 -10.03 -2.40
CA ALA A 197 20.99 -9.55 -2.61
C ALA A 197 21.83 -9.70 -1.32
N GLY A 198 21.25 -9.38 -0.17
CA GLY A 198 21.87 -9.56 1.16
C GLY A 198 22.18 -11.02 1.48
N GLU A 199 21.27 -11.94 1.20
CA GLU A 199 21.50 -13.39 1.37
C GLU A 199 22.59 -13.91 0.43
N ALA A 200 22.56 -13.53 -0.85
CA ALA A 200 23.54 -13.99 -1.83
C ALA A 200 24.96 -13.47 -1.55
N SER A 201 25.08 -12.28 -0.94
CA SER A 201 26.36 -11.64 -0.59
C SER A 201 26.82 -11.93 0.85
N GLY A 202 25.99 -12.59 1.67
CA GLY A 202 26.23 -12.74 3.11
C GLY A 202 26.11 -11.46 3.92
N ALA A 203 25.73 -10.33 3.31
CA ALA A 203 25.56 -9.03 3.96
C ALA A 203 24.12 -8.78 4.47
N LEU A 204 23.41 -9.85 4.85
CA LEU A 204 21.99 -9.78 5.24
C LEU A 204 21.74 -8.79 6.39
N GLN A 205 22.63 -8.73 7.38
CA GLN A 205 22.54 -7.78 8.50
C GLN A 205 22.48 -6.33 8.01
N VAL A 206 23.43 -5.94 7.16
CA VAL A 206 23.53 -4.56 6.64
C VAL A 206 22.30 -4.21 5.83
N VAL A 207 21.85 -5.14 4.98
CA VAL A 207 20.66 -4.93 4.15
C VAL A 207 19.39 -4.78 4.97
N LEU A 208 19.20 -5.60 6.01
CA LEU A 208 18.04 -5.51 6.90
C LEU A 208 18.04 -4.19 7.68
N ASP A 209 19.20 -3.70 8.10
CA ASP A 209 19.33 -2.41 8.77
C ASP A 209 18.93 -1.25 7.85
N ARG A 210 19.40 -1.26 6.59
CA ARG A 210 18.99 -0.31 5.55
C ARG A 210 17.49 -0.38 5.24
N LEU A 211 16.92 -1.59 5.19
CA LEU A 211 15.47 -1.78 4.99
C LEU A 211 14.67 -1.19 6.16
N ALA A 212 15.14 -1.40 7.39
CA ALA A 212 14.51 -0.87 8.59
C ALA A 212 14.52 0.67 8.58
N ASP A 213 15.67 1.29 8.32
CA ASP A 213 15.81 2.76 8.20
C ASP A 213 14.83 3.34 7.17
N TYR A 214 14.72 2.67 6.01
CA TYR A 214 13.83 3.08 4.93
C TYR A 214 12.36 3.00 5.30
N LEU A 215 11.92 1.86 5.85
CA LEU A 215 10.53 1.67 6.24
C LEU A 215 10.14 2.62 7.37
N GLU A 216 11.03 2.85 8.35
CA GLU A 216 10.83 3.85 9.40
C GLU A 216 10.75 5.28 8.85
N ALA A 217 11.60 5.64 7.89
CA ALA A 217 11.51 6.94 7.21
C ALA A 217 10.17 7.11 6.49
N GLN A 218 9.69 6.07 5.78
CA GLN A 218 8.38 6.11 5.12
C GLN A 218 7.22 6.27 6.12
N VAL A 219 7.26 5.53 7.24
CA VAL A 219 6.24 5.64 8.28
C VAL A 219 6.29 7.03 8.93
N ARG A 220 7.48 7.57 9.23
CA ARG A 220 7.65 8.93 9.76
C ARG A 220 7.07 9.97 8.82
N LEU A 221 7.40 9.93 7.53
CA LEU A 221 6.85 10.86 6.53
C LEU A 221 5.33 10.75 6.46
N ARG A 222 4.79 9.52 6.40
CA ARG A 222 3.34 9.29 6.36
C ARG A 222 2.65 9.81 7.61
N ASN A 223 3.21 9.57 8.78
CA ASN A 223 2.65 10.03 10.05
C ASN A 223 2.71 11.55 10.16
N ARG A 224 3.81 12.20 9.78
CA ARG A 224 3.90 13.67 9.73
C ARG A 224 2.82 14.27 8.84
N VAL A 225 2.69 13.76 7.61
CA VAL A 225 1.65 14.22 6.67
C VAL A 225 0.25 13.95 7.23
N SER A 226 0.02 12.77 7.81
CA SER A 226 -1.29 12.41 8.37
C SER A 226 -1.66 13.28 9.58
N SER A 227 -0.72 13.56 10.47
CA SER A 227 -0.93 14.40 11.66
C SER A 227 -1.33 15.82 11.29
N ILE A 228 -0.71 16.41 10.25
CA ILE A 228 -1.07 17.75 9.77
C ILE A 228 -2.50 17.77 9.21
N MET A 229 -2.98 16.67 8.62
CA MET A 229 -4.31 16.58 8.01
C MET A 229 -5.48 16.40 9.01
N ILE A 230 -5.21 16.00 10.25
CA ILE A 230 -6.25 15.77 11.26
C ILE A 230 -6.98 17.07 11.60
N TYR A 231 -6.24 18.17 11.76
CA TYR A 231 -6.82 19.46 12.14
C TYR A 231 -7.80 20.03 11.09
N PRO A 232 -7.44 20.10 9.79
CA PRO A 232 -8.38 20.44 8.72
C PRO A 232 -9.66 19.60 8.71
N LEU A 233 -9.52 18.29 8.92
CA LEU A 233 -10.67 17.39 8.91
C LEU A 233 -11.62 17.68 10.06
N PHE A 234 -11.08 17.92 11.26
CA PHE A 234 -11.87 18.30 12.43
C PHE A 234 -12.59 19.64 12.21
N MET A 235 -11.88 20.66 11.73
CA MET A 235 -12.47 21.97 11.46
C MET A 235 -13.53 21.91 10.35
N MET A 236 -13.30 21.12 9.31
CA MET A 236 -14.28 20.90 8.24
C MET A 236 -15.53 20.19 8.75
N ALA A 237 -15.36 19.17 9.61
CA ALA A 237 -16.48 18.47 10.24
C ALA A 237 -17.28 19.40 11.17
N PHE A 238 -16.58 20.24 11.95
CA PHE A 238 -17.22 21.23 12.82
C PHE A 238 -17.97 22.30 12.01
N ALA A 239 -17.37 22.83 10.96
CA ALA A 239 -18.03 23.79 10.07
C ALA A 239 -19.27 23.16 9.41
N MET A 240 -19.17 21.92 8.94
CA MET A 240 -20.31 21.19 8.36
C MET A 240 -21.42 20.96 9.39
N LEU A 241 -21.08 20.66 10.65
CA LEU A 241 -22.05 20.53 11.74
C LEU A 241 -22.77 21.86 12.00
N VAL A 242 -22.05 22.97 12.16
CA VAL A 242 -22.62 24.30 12.43
C VAL A 242 -23.54 24.73 11.28
N VAL A 243 -23.07 24.62 10.04
CA VAL A 243 -23.86 24.95 8.85
C VAL A 243 -25.09 24.04 8.75
N GLY A 244 -24.92 22.74 9.04
CA GLY A 244 -26.01 21.77 9.08
C GLY A 244 -27.11 22.20 10.05
N VAL A 245 -26.77 22.49 11.30
CA VAL A 245 -27.72 22.94 12.33
C VAL A 245 -28.42 24.23 11.94
N LEU A 246 -27.67 25.22 11.42
CA LEU A 246 -28.24 26.49 10.98
C LEU A 246 -29.29 26.28 9.87
N VAL A 247 -28.99 25.44 8.88
CA VAL A 247 -29.90 25.19 7.76
C VAL A 247 -31.08 24.30 8.16
N THR A 248 -30.90 23.32 9.04
CA THR A 248 -31.97 22.38 9.41
C THR A 248 -32.88 22.86 10.52
N VAL A 249 -32.41 23.73 11.42
CA VAL A 249 -33.19 24.17 12.60
C VAL A 249 -33.51 25.66 12.52
N VAL A 250 -32.52 26.51 12.28
CA VAL A 250 -32.69 27.98 12.36
C VAL A 250 -33.42 28.52 11.13
N LEU A 251 -33.00 28.12 9.93
CA LEU A 251 -33.60 28.57 8.69
C LEU A 251 -35.11 28.26 8.57
N PRO A 252 -35.61 27.02 8.85
CA PRO A 252 -37.04 26.72 8.69
C PRO A 252 -37.93 27.53 9.62
N GLN A 253 -37.52 27.73 10.88
CA GLN A 253 -38.29 28.54 11.84
C GLN A 253 -38.52 29.96 11.33
N ILE A 254 -37.50 30.57 10.71
CA ILE A 254 -37.63 31.91 10.14
C ILE A 254 -38.49 31.91 8.87
N THR A 255 -38.38 30.87 8.04
CA THR A 255 -39.21 30.78 6.83
C THR A 255 -40.69 30.56 7.15
N GLU A 256 -41.02 29.79 8.18
CA GLU A 256 -42.41 29.60 8.65
C GLU A 256 -43.00 30.93 9.10
N LEU A 257 -42.27 31.69 9.93
CA LEU A 257 -42.67 33.03 10.37
C LEU A 257 -42.89 34.01 9.19
N LEU A 258 -42.09 33.91 8.13
CA LEU A 258 -42.21 34.78 6.95
C LEU A 258 -43.41 34.44 6.07
N VAL A 259 -43.73 33.15 5.95
CA VAL A 259 -44.92 32.67 5.24
C VAL A 259 -46.19 33.07 5.98
N ASP A 260 -46.19 33.00 7.31
CA ASP A 260 -47.32 33.44 8.14
C ASP A 260 -47.61 34.96 8.01
N LEU A 261 -46.59 35.76 7.67
CA LEU A 261 -46.69 37.20 7.42
C LEU A 261 -47.01 37.55 5.96
N ASP A 262 -47.23 36.55 5.11
CA ASP A 262 -47.54 36.66 3.67
C ASP A 262 -46.53 37.51 2.86
N GLN A 263 -45.27 37.52 3.31
CA GLN A 263 -44.19 38.29 2.70
C GLN A 263 -43.35 37.41 1.75
N PRO A 264 -42.93 37.94 0.58
CA PRO A 264 -42.11 37.19 -0.37
C PRO A 264 -40.70 36.92 0.18
N LEU A 265 -40.28 35.66 0.12
CA LEU A 265 -38.94 35.24 0.56
C LEU A 265 -37.83 35.96 -0.24
N PRO A 266 -36.82 36.56 0.45
CA PRO A 266 -35.66 37.17 -0.21
C PRO A 266 -34.93 36.19 -1.13
N PHE A 267 -34.26 36.74 -2.14
CA PHE A 267 -33.51 35.95 -3.13
C PHE A 267 -32.50 34.98 -2.48
N PHE A 268 -31.73 35.47 -1.50
CA PHE A 268 -30.71 34.67 -0.80
C PHE A 268 -31.33 33.48 -0.05
N THR A 269 -32.47 33.69 0.63
CA THR A 269 -33.20 32.64 1.35
C THR A 269 -33.71 31.57 0.38
N ARG A 270 -34.27 31.96 -0.77
CA ARG A 270 -34.70 31.01 -1.82
C ARG A 270 -33.55 30.18 -2.37
N TRP A 271 -32.38 30.78 -2.58
CA TRP A 271 -31.19 30.07 -3.06
C TRP A 271 -30.70 29.03 -2.04
N ILE A 272 -30.66 29.38 -0.75
CA ILE A 272 -30.25 28.48 0.33
C ILE A 272 -31.25 27.33 0.51
N ILE A 273 -32.56 27.62 0.49
CA ILE A 273 -33.60 26.58 0.57
C ILE A 273 -33.52 25.66 -0.65
N GLY A 274 -33.33 26.21 -1.85
CA GLY A 274 -33.15 25.44 -3.07
C GLY A 274 -31.92 24.52 -3.01
N ALA A 275 -30.79 25.04 -2.53
CA ALA A 275 -29.58 24.24 -2.33
C ALA A 275 -29.76 23.17 -1.23
N SER A 276 -30.44 23.51 -0.13
CA SER A 276 -30.73 22.59 0.97
C SER A 276 -31.66 21.46 0.54
N ASN A 277 -32.72 21.77 -0.21
CA ASN A 277 -33.64 20.78 -0.78
C ASN A 277 -32.94 19.91 -1.82
N PHE A 278 -32.11 20.51 -2.70
CA PHE A 278 -31.29 19.75 -3.63
C PHE A 278 -30.39 18.75 -2.91
N VAL A 279 -29.67 19.18 -1.87
CA VAL A 279 -28.83 18.28 -1.09
C VAL A 279 -29.66 17.24 -0.33
N ARG A 280 -30.78 17.60 0.30
CA ARG A 280 -31.63 16.68 1.07
C ARG A 280 -32.36 15.65 0.20
N GLU A 281 -32.71 16.00 -1.03
CA GLU A 281 -33.45 15.12 -1.95
C GLU A 281 -32.50 14.31 -2.84
N TRP A 282 -31.37 14.90 -3.27
CA TRP A 282 -30.41 14.28 -4.17
C TRP A 282 -29.13 13.78 -3.47
N TRP A 283 -29.01 13.78 -2.13
CA TRP A 283 -27.79 13.30 -1.46
C TRP A 283 -27.40 11.87 -1.89
N TRP A 284 -28.38 10.98 -2.08
CA TRP A 284 -28.15 9.60 -2.55
C TRP A 284 -27.68 9.59 -4.00
N ALA A 285 -28.26 10.43 -4.86
CA ALA A 285 -27.88 10.57 -6.26
C ALA A 285 -26.49 11.23 -6.41
N ILE A 286 -26.14 12.20 -5.56
CA ILE A 286 -24.80 12.78 -5.45
C ILE A 286 -23.80 11.71 -4.99
N GLY A 287 -24.17 10.88 -4.01
CA GLY A 287 -23.36 9.76 -3.55
C GLY A 287 -23.11 8.72 -4.65
N VAL A 288 -24.15 8.33 -5.39
CA VAL A 288 -24.06 7.42 -6.53
C VAL A 288 -23.28 8.04 -7.68
N ALA A 289 -23.50 9.31 -8.01
CA ALA A 289 -22.74 10.03 -9.04
C ALA A 289 -21.27 10.19 -8.64
N ALA A 290 -20.95 10.45 -7.39
CA ALA A 290 -19.58 10.51 -6.88
C ALA A 290 -18.90 9.13 -6.90
N LEU A 291 -19.63 8.06 -6.55
CA LEU A 291 -19.14 6.69 -6.69
C LEU A 291 -18.92 6.29 -8.15
N ALA A 292 -19.85 6.61 -9.05
CA ALA A 292 -19.76 6.34 -10.48
C ALA A 292 -18.64 7.16 -11.13
N ALA A 293 -18.53 8.45 -10.79
CA ALA A 293 -17.42 9.30 -11.22
C ALA A 293 -16.10 8.79 -10.64
N GLY A 294 -16.05 8.40 -9.37
CA GLY A 294 -14.86 7.83 -8.74
C GLY A 294 -14.43 6.50 -9.36
N ALA A 295 -15.37 5.60 -9.66
CA ALA A 295 -15.13 4.34 -10.34
C ALA A 295 -14.73 4.55 -11.81
N GLY A 296 -15.37 5.48 -12.51
CA GLY A 296 -15.05 5.85 -13.89
C GLY A 296 -13.68 6.54 -14.00
N LEU A 297 -13.37 7.44 -13.07
CA LEU A 297 -12.06 8.08 -12.97
C LEU A 297 -10.99 7.06 -12.60
N ARG A 298 -11.29 6.12 -11.69
CA ARG A 298 -10.40 5.00 -11.36
C ARG A 298 -10.14 4.14 -12.59
N ALA A 299 -11.18 3.74 -13.33
CA ALA A 299 -11.05 2.97 -14.58
C ALA A 299 -10.24 3.71 -15.65
N ALA A 300 -10.46 5.02 -15.79
CA ALA A 300 -9.72 5.88 -16.70
C ALA A 300 -8.24 5.99 -16.29
N ILE A 301 -7.95 6.20 -15.01
CA ILE A 301 -6.59 6.33 -14.46
C ILE A 301 -5.87 4.97 -14.42
N THR A 302 -6.57 3.84 -14.35
CA THR A 302 -5.95 2.51 -14.46
C THR A 302 -5.45 2.21 -15.88
N THR A 303 -5.93 2.93 -16.90
CA THR A 303 -5.44 2.78 -18.27
C THR A 303 -4.14 3.56 -18.46
N HIS A 304 -3.13 2.97 -19.12
CA HIS A 304 -1.81 3.62 -19.34
C HIS A 304 -1.91 5.04 -19.93
N ARG A 305 -2.80 5.26 -20.90
CA ARG A 305 -3.02 6.59 -21.52
C ARG A 305 -3.71 7.58 -20.56
N GLY A 306 -4.69 7.11 -19.78
CA GLY A 306 -5.41 7.95 -18.83
C GLY A 306 -4.55 8.35 -17.63
N ARG A 307 -3.69 7.44 -17.14
CA ARG A 307 -2.68 7.76 -16.11
C ARG A 307 -1.72 8.85 -16.57
N ARG A 308 -1.19 8.74 -17.80
CA ARG A 308 -0.30 9.76 -18.39
C ARG A 308 -0.97 11.12 -18.55
N LEU A 309 -2.20 11.16 -19.05
CA LEU A 309 -2.94 12.42 -19.20
C LEU A 309 -3.23 13.06 -17.84
N TRP A 310 -3.65 12.24 -16.86
CA TRP A 310 -3.94 12.69 -15.51
C TRP A 310 -2.70 13.24 -14.79
N ASP A 311 -1.57 12.54 -14.87
CA ASP A 311 -0.31 13.00 -14.28
C ASP A 311 0.18 14.30 -14.94
N ARG A 312 0.01 14.43 -16.26
CA ARG A 312 0.33 15.68 -16.98
C ARG A 312 -0.57 16.84 -16.58
N ILE A 313 -1.88 16.61 -16.40
CA ILE A 313 -2.82 17.64 -15.92
C ILE A 313 -2.43 18.08 -14.50
N LYS A 314 -2.14 17.12 -13.60
CA LYS A 314 -1.68 17.43 -12.24
C LYS A 314 -0.45 18.32 -12.21
N LEU A 315 0.55 18.02 -13.03
CA LEU A 315 1.80 18.79 -13.10
C LEU A 315 1.60 20.21 -13.66
N ARG A 316 0.54 20.46 -14.44
CA ARG A 316 0.23 21.79 -15.00
C ARG A 316 -0.52 22.71 -14.03
N LEU A 317 -1.08 22.20 -12.94
CA LEU A 317 -1.76 23.04 -11.95
C LEU A 317 -0.71 23.82 -11.13
N PRO A 318 -0.82 25.17 -11.01
CA PRO A 318 0.26 25.99 -10.47
C PRO A 318 0.60 25.69 -8.99
N VAL A 319 -0.39 25.33 -8.18
CA VAL A 319 -0.20 24.98 -6.75
C VAL A 319 0.01 23.47 -6.58
N MET A 320 -0.87 22.65 -7.18
CA MET A 320 -0.82 21.19 -7.03
C MET A 320 0.32 20.53 -7.81
N GLY A 321 0.68 21.05 -8.98
CA GLY A 321 1.76 20.51 -9.81
C GLY A 321 3.12 20.64 -9.14
N ARG A 322 3.38 21.79 -8.49
CA ARG A 322 4.60 21.98 -7.69
C ARG A 322 4.65 20.99 -6.53
N ALA A 323 3.55 20.79 -5.82
CA ALA A 323 3.46 19.82 -4.71
C ALA A 323 3.70 18.39 -5.19
N VAL A 324 3.01 17.96 -6.25
CA VAL A 324 3.12 16.62 -6.82
C VAL A 324 4.55 16.35 -7.32
N ARG A 325 5.16 17.31 -8.02
CA ARG A 325 6.55 17.21 -8.49
C ARG A 325 7.50 17.07 -7.32
N LEU A 326 7.38 17.92 -6.31
CA LEU A 326 8.25 17.91 -5.13
C LEU A 326 8.15 16.56 -4.37
N ILE A 327 6.93 16.04 -4.16
CA ILE A 327 6.70 14.75 -3.52
C ILE A 327 7.28 13.59 -4.36
N ALA A 328 7.08 13.62 -5.66
CA ALA A 328 7.57 12.56 -6.55
C ALA A 328 9.11 12.56 -6.63
N VAL A 329 9.73 13.73 -6.69
CA VAL A 329 11.20 13.89 -6.61
C VAL A 329 11.72 13.42 -5.26
N ALA A 330 11.09 13.81 -4.14
CA ALA A 330 11.50 13.37 -2.80
C ALA A 330 11.47 11.84 -2.67
N ARG A 331 10.38 11.20 -3.14
CA ARG A 331 10.25 9.74 -3.18
C ARG A 331 11.31 9.09 -4.07
N PHE A 332 11.55 9.64 -5.26
CA PHE A 332 12.58 9.15 -6.17
C PHE A 332 13.97 9.20 -5.53
N THR A 333 14.38 10.37 -5.02
CA THR A 333 15.73 10.56 -4.47
C THR A 333 15.94 9.75 -3.19
N ARG A 334 14.95 9.73 -2.28
CA ARG A 334 14.98 8.90 -1.07
C ARG A 334 15.11 7.43 -1.40
N THR A 335 14.26 6.94 -2.31
CA THR A 335 14.28 5.52 -2.71
C THR A 335 15.62 5.21 -3.35
N LEU A 336 16.05 5.96 -4.36
CA LEU A 336 17.31 5.70 -5.05
C LEU A 336 18.52 5.73 -4.09
N ALA A 337 18.59 6.70 -3.17
CA ALA A 337 19.62 6.75 -2.14
C ALA A 337 19.67 5.48 -1.29
N THR A 338 18.51 5.05 -0.76
CA THR A 338 18.39 3.82 0.04
C THR A 338 18.82 2.59 -0.75
N LEU A 339 18.43 2.49 -2.03
CA LEU A 339 18.73 1.30 -2.83
C LEU A 339 20.22 1.20 -3.16
N LEU A 340 20.84 2.32 -3.49
CA LEU A 340 22.28 2.37 -3.71
C LEU A 340 23.04 2.07 -2.40
N ALA A 341 22.57 2.59 -1.27
CA ALA A 341 23.09 2.27 0.07
C ALA A 341 22.95 0.79 0.46
N GLY A 342 21.91 0.12 -0.06
CA GLY A 342 21.70 -1.32 0.06
C GLY A 342 22.53 -2.15 -0.90
N GLY A 343 23.38 -1.53 -1.73
CA GLY A 343 24.24 -2.20 -2.70
C GLY A 343 23.52 -2.71 -3.95
N LEU A 344 22.29 -2.23 -4.23
CA LEU A 344 21.61 -2.63 -5.46
C LEU A 344 22.27 -1.98 -6.68
N PRO A 345 22.42 -2.72 -7.80
CA PRO A 345 22.89 -2.13 -9.05
C PRO A 345 22.02 -0.95 -9.48
N ILE A 346 22.66 0.14 -9.91
CA ILE A 346 22.00 1.42 -10.20
C ILE A 346 20.81 1.30 -11.17
N VAL A 347 20.93 0.48 -12.22
CA VAL A 347 19.85 0.26 -13.20
C VAL A 347 18.60 -0.35 -12.54
N ARG A 348 18.79 -1.33 -11.65
CA ARG A 348 17.70 -1.96 -10.89
C ARG A 348 17.13 -1.03 -9.84
N ALA A 349 17.99 -0.21 -9.23
CA ALA A 349 17.58 0.83 -8.30
C ALA A 349 16.70 1.91 -8.98
N LEU A 350 17.05 2.33 -10.20
CA LEU A 350 16.27 3.28 -11.00
C LEU A 350 14.90 2.74 -11.41
N ALA A 351 14.84 1.47 -11.85
CA ALA A 351 13.57 0.82 -12.18
C ALA A 351 12.61 0.79 -10.97
N THR A 352 13.15 0.53 -9.78
CA THR A 352 12.36 0.47 -8.54
C THR A 352 11.97 1.87 -8.05
N SER A 353 12.87 2.85 -8.13
CA SER A 353 12.59 4.23 -7.72
C SER A 353 11.55 4.91 -8.61
N LYS A 354 11.48 4.55 -9.90
CA LYS A 354 10.39 4.94 -10.82
C LYS A 354 9.03 4.50 -10.30
N ASP A 355 8.88 3.25 -9.89
CA ASP A 355 7.60 2.72 -9.41
C ASP A 355 7.15 3.43 -8.12
N VAL A 356 8.10 3.74 -7.24
CA VAL A 356 7.83 4.45 -5.97
C VAL A 356 7.52 5.95 -6.19
N ALA A 357 8.17 6.60 -7.16
CA ALA A 357 7.87 7.99 -7.53
C ALA A 357 6.41 8.16 -7.97
N ASN A 358 5.82 7.11 -8.55
CA ASN A 358 4.39 6.99 -8.86
C ASN A 358 3.84 8.17 -9.70
N ASN A 359 4.65 8.68 -10.63
CA ASN A 359 4.27 9.69 -11.61
C ASN A 359 4.84 9.28 -12.96
N SER A 360 3.96 9.12 -13.96
CA SER A 360 4.37 8.62 -15.28
C SER A 360 5.30 9.56 -16.05
N VAL A 361 5.19 10.87 -15.86
CA VAL A 361 6.05 11.86 -16.54
C VAL A 361 7.47 11.82 -15.99
N LEU A 362 7.63 11.75 -14.66
CA LEU A 362 8.94 11.50 -14.05
C LEU A 362 9.46 10.10 -14.39
N GLY A 363 8.57 9.11 -14.48
CA GLY A 363 8.93 7.74 -14.84
C GLY A 363 9.59 7.64 -16.22
N ASP A 364 9.05 8.35 -17.22
CA ASP A 364 9.64 8.40 -18.56
C ASP A 364 11.05 9.05 -18.53
N ALA A 365 11.28 10.07 -17.69
CA ALA A 365 12.60 10.68 -17.50
C ALA A 365 13.59 9.76 -16.78
N ILE A 366 13.11 8.97 -15.81
CA ILE A 366 13.92 7.97 -15.08
C ILE A 366 14.31 6.82 -16.02
N ASP A 367 13.41 6.38 -16.90
CA ASP A 367 13.70 5.36 -17.92
C ASP A 367 14.84 5.80 -18.85
N GLN A 368 14.76 7.04 -19.37
CA GLN A 368 15.81 7.61 -20.22
C GLN A 368 17.16 7.70 -19.47
N ALA A 369 17.11 8.04 -18.18
CA ALA A 369 18.29 8.09 -17.33
C ALA A 369 18.90 6.69 -17.10
N ALA A 370 18.06 5.65 -16.98
CA ALA A 370 18.50 4.27 -16.85
C ALA A 370 19.10 3.71 -18.16
N GLU A 371 18.52 4.06 -19.31
CA GLU A 371 19.08 3.75 -20.64
C GLU A 371 20.47 4.39 -20.82
N SER A 372 20.59 5.70 -20.53
CA SER A 372 21.86 6.44 -20.59
C SER A 372 22.97 5.78 -19.75
N ILE A 373 22.66 5.33 -18.54
CA ILE A 373 23.64 4.62 -17.68
C ILE A 373 24.01 3.24 -18.24
N THR A 374 23.07 2.55 -18.88
CA THR A 374 23.33 1.26 -19.53
C THR A 374 24.27 1.43 -20.74
N GLU A 375 24.19 2.58 -21.41
CA GLU A 375 25.10 2.99 -22.49
C GLU A 375 26.44 3.55 -21.98
N GLY A 376 26.63 3.68 -20.66
CA GLY A 376 27.85 4.24 -20.05
C GLY A 376 27.92 5.77 -20.09
N ALA A 377 26.80 6.44 -20.33
CA ALA A 377 26.66 7.89 -20.28
C ALA A 377 26.12 8.36 -18.91
N SER A 378 26.01 9.69 -18.74
CA SER A 378 25.66 10.30 -17.46
C SER A 378 24.20 10.15 -17.06
N LEU A 379 23.94 9.97 -15.76
CA LEU A 379 22.60 9.92 -15.18
C LEU A 379 21.96 11.31 -15.14
N ALA A 380 22.78 12.35 -14.88
CA ALA A 380 22.28 13.69 -14.62
C ALA A 380 21.69 14.37 -15.87
N ARG A 381 22.22 14.08 -17.07
CA ARG A 381 21.83 14.75 -18.32
C ARG A 381 20.37 14.48 -18.70
N PRO A 382 19.89 13.23 -18.85
CA PRO A 382 18.49 12.98 -19.21
C PRO A 382 17.50 13.53 -18.18
N LEU A 383 17.86 13.49 -16.89
CA LEU A 383 17.04 14.07 -15.82
C LEU A 383 16.94 15.60 -15.93
N ARG A 384 18.03 16.27 -16.31
CA ARG A 384 18.05 17.73 -16.56
C ARG A 384 17.26 18.09 -17.81
N ASP A 385 17.46 17.37 -18.90
CA ASP A 385 16.82 17.63 -20.18
C ASP A 385 15.30 17.41 -20.12
N SER A 386 14.84 16.55 -19.21
CA SER A 386 13.41 16.35 -18.95
C SER A 386 12.70 17.60 -18.42
N GLY A 387 13.41 18.53 -17.76
CA GLY A 387 12.84 19.72 -17.13
C GLY A 387 11.95 19.46 -15.89
N GLU A 388 11.74 18.20 -15.50
CA GLU A 388 10.91 17.82 -14.36
C GLU A 388 11.70 17.78 -13.04
N PHE A 389 13.01 17.54 -13.11
CA PHE A 389 13.89 17.52 -11.94
C PHE A 389 14.46 18.92 -11.67
N PRO A 390 14.37 19.42 -10.43
CA PRO A 390 14.96 20.70 -10.07
C PRO A 390 16.48 20.69 -10.25
N ALA A 391 17.05 21.87 -10.55
CA ALA A 391 18.48 22.03 -10.82
C ALA A 391 19.37 21.44 -9.73
N MET A 392 19.02 21.66 -8.45
CA MET A 392 19.74 21.11 -7.29
C MET A 392 19.88 19.59 -7.35
N VAL A 393 18.81 18.86 -7.71
CA VAL A 393 18.83 17.40 -7.79
C VAL A 393 19.78 16.94 -8.88
N THR A 394 19.65 17.49 -10.08
CA THR A 394 20.51 17.11 -11.22
C THR A 394 21.97 17.47 -10.98
N HIS A 395 22.24 18.57 -10.28
CA HIS A 395 23.60 19.01 -9.97
C HIS A 395 24.26 18.13 -8.91
N MET A 396 23.53 17.75 -7.85
CA MET A 396 24.04 16.83 -6.84
C MET A 396 24.25 15.42 -7.40
N ILE A 397 23.39 14.96 -8.31
CA ILE A 397 23.61 13.72 -9.06
C ILE A 397 24.88 13.82 -9.91
N GLU A 398 25.08 14.91 -10.65
CA GLU A 398 26.28 15.11 -11.46
C GLU A 398 27.56 15.13 -10.61
N VAL A 399 27.53 15.82 -9.46
CA VAL A 399 28.66 15.84 -8.52
C VAL A 399 28.92 14.44 -7.97
N GLY A 400 27.88 13.74 -7.52
CA GLY A 400 28.00 12.38 -6.98
C GLY A 400 28.46 11.35 -8.01
N GLU A 401 28.05 11.49 -9.27
CA GLU A 401 28.50 10.65 -10.38
C GLU A 401 30.01 10.85 -10.64
N ARG A 402 30.48 12.11 -10.65
CA ARG A 402 31.90 12.43 -10.86
C ARG A 402 32.79 12.05 -9.69
N SER A 403 32.29 12.18 -8.46
CA SER A 403 33.05 11.87 -7.25
C SER A 403 32.92 10.42 -6.78
N GLY A 404 32.04 9.62 -7.40
CA GLY A 404 31.73 8.26 -6.96
C GLY A 404 30.85 8.20 -5.70
N GLU A 405 30.35 9.34 -5.21
CA GLU A 405 29.60 9.48 -3.95
C GLU A 405 28.10 9.73 -4.22
N LEU A 406 27.54 9.04 -5.22
CA LEU A 406 26.15 9.24 -5.66
C LEU A 406 25.15 8.94 -4.54
N GLU A 407 25.40 7.90 -3.74
CA GLU A 407 24.58 7.53 -2.58
C GLU A 407 24.49 8.68 -1.56
N ALA A 408 25.64 9.19 -1.12
CA ALA A 408 25.71 10.25 -0.12
C ALA A 408 25.06 11.55 -0.62
N MET A 409 25.27 11.90 -1.89
CA MET A 409 24.66 13.10 -2.48
C MET A 409 23.14 12.95 -2.63
N LEU A 410 22.64 11.80 -3.06
CA LEU A 410 21.21 11.53 -3.13
C LEU A 410 20.56 11.52 -1.74
N GLY A 411 21.26 11.02 -0.71
CA GLY A 411 20.81 11.08 0.67
C GLY A 411 20.55 12.52 1.14
N LYS A 412 21.52 13.41 0.94
CA LYS A 412 21.38 14.85 1.26
C LYS A 412 20.23 15.51 0.50
N VAL A 413 20.09 15.17 -0.78
CA VAL A 413 18.96 15.66 -1.59
C VAL A 413 17.64 15.13 -1.04
N ALA A 414 17.55 13.86 -0.68
CA ALA A 414 16.35 13.27 -0.10
C ALA A 414 15.94 13.96 1.20
N ASP A 415 16.88 14.20 2.12
CA ASP A 415 16.61 14.91 3.38
C ASP A 415 16.08 16.33 3.11
N THR A 416 16.75 17.07 2.22
CA THR A 416 16.37 18.44 1.85
C THR A 416 14.98 18.51 1.20
N TYR A 417 14.61 17.52 0.39
CA TYR A 417 13.31 17.50 -0.28
C TYR A 417 12.19 16.99 0.63
N ASP A 418 12.47 16.06 1.56
CA ASP A 418 11.52 15.65 2.58
C ASP A 418 11.12 16.83 3.48
N GLU A 419 12.09 17.66 3.91
CA GLU A 419 11.82 18.90 4.64
C GLU A 419 11.00 19.91 3.84
N GLN A 420 11.27 20.04 2.53
CA GLN A 420 10.47 20.90 1.66
C GLN A 420 9.04 20.37 1.48
N VAL A 421 8.84 19.04 1.40
CA VAL A 421 7.52 18.43 1.32
C VAL A 421 6.75 18.75 2.59
N GLU A 422 7.36 18.58 3.77
CA GLU A 422 6.75 18.91 5.05
C GLU A 422 6.38 20.39 5.15
N THR A 423 7.31 21.27 4.77
CA THR A 423 7.07 22.73 4.75
C THR A 423 5.92 23.09 3.82
N LEU A 424 5.85 22.48 2.63
CA LEU A 424 4.78 22.72 1.67
C LEU A 424 3.43 22.25 2.22
N VAL A 425 3.37 21.05 2.79
CA VAL A 425 2.14 20.51 3.40
C VAL A 425 1.68 21.39 4.55
N SER A 426 2.61 21.83 5.41
CA SER A 426 2.31 22.76 6.52
C SER A 426 1.76 24.09 6.02
N ARG A 427 2.39 24.71 5.00
CA ARG A 427 1.91 25.97 4.42
C ARG A 427 0.54 25.86 3.77
N LEU A 428 0.31 24.79 3.00
CA LEU A 428 -1.01 24.56 2.39
C LEU A 428 -2.09 24.39 3.46
N THR A 429 -1.74 23.72 4.56
CA THR A 429 -2.65 23.51 5.69
C THR A 429 -2.91 24.80 6.45
N ALA A 430 -1.89 25.62 6.70
CA ALA A 430 -2.01 26.91 7.36
C ALA A 430 -2.86 27.92 6.56
N LEU A 431 -2.83 27.86 5.22
CA LEU A 431 -3.69 28.69 4.37
C LEU A 431 -5.16 28.22 4.33
N LEU A 432 -5.39 26.94 4.57
CA LEU A 432 -6.72 26.34 4.57
C LEU A 432 -7.54 26.84 5.76
N GLU A 433 -6.91 27.14 6.90
CA GLU A 433 -7.60 27.64 8.10
C GLU A 433 -8.26 29.02 7.92
N PRO A 434 -7.56 30.10 7.48
CA PRO A 434 -8.19 31.38 7.19
C PRO A 434 -9.29 31.26 6.13
N LEU A 435 -9.10 30.40 5.13
CA LEU A 435 -10.12 30.15 4.11
C LEU A 435 -11.38 29.52 4.72
N LEU A 436 -11.24 28.51 5.58
CA LEU A 436 -12.38 27.89 6.27
C LEU A 436 -13.12 28.90 7.15
N ILE A 437 -12.40 29.73 7.91
CA ILE A 437 -13.00 30.78 8.73
C ILE A 437 -13.75 31.78 7.85
N LEU A 438 -13.14 32.25 6.77
CA LEU A 438 -13.76 33.18 5.82
C LEU A 438 -15.05 32.60 5.22
N VAL A 439 -15.01 31.34 4.80
CA VAL A 439 -16.19 30.64 4.25
C VAL A 439 -17.27 30.51 5.33
N MET A 440 -16.91 30.13 6.56
CA MET A 440 -17.86 29.98 7.65
C MET A 440 -18.52 31.32 8.01
N VAL A 441 -17.74 32.39 8.17
CA VAL A 441 -18.26 33.74 8.41
C VAL A 441 -19.14 34.19 7.25
N GLY A 442 -18.73 33.93 6.01
CA GLY A 442 -19.52 34.23 4.82
C GLY A 442 -20.90 33.54 4.85
N ILE A 443 -20.94 32.25 5.18
CA ILE A 443 -22.21 31.49 5.30
C ILE A 443 -23.08 32.07 6.41
N VAL A 444 -22.51 32.34 7.59
CA VAL A 444 -23.25 32.92 8.73
C VAL A 444 -23.80 34.30 8.38
N VAL A 445 -23.02 35.16 7.74
CA VAL A 445 -23.45 36.50 7.31
C VAL A 445 -24.59 36.40 6.30
N VAL A 446 -24.48 35.52 5.30
CA VAL A 446 -25.55 35.30 4.32
C VAL A 446 -26.84 34.86 5.01
N ILE A 447 -26.76 33.99 6.02
CA ILE A 447 -27.92 33.57 6.81
C ILE A 447 -28.49 34.74 7.62
N ILE A 448 -27.65 35.52 8.29
CA ILE A 448 -28.10 36.71 9.04
C ILE A 448 -28.78 37.72 8.12
N LEU A 449 -28.25 37.99 6.92
CA LEU A 449 -28.94 38.86 5.96
C LEU A 449 -30.26 38.25 5.50
N ALA A 450 -30.29 36.94 5.25
CA ALA A 450 -31.50 36.23 4.86
C ALA A 450 -32.61 36.28 5.92
N THR A 451 -32.26 36.45 7.20
CA THR A 451 -33.23 36.57 8.30
C THR A 451 -33.56 38.02 8.66
N LEU A 452 -32.55 38.90 8.72
CA LEU A 452 -32.71 40.28 9.18
C LEU A 452 -33.38 41.20 8.15
N VAL A 453 -33.05 41.06 6.86
CA VAL A 453 -33.65 41.89 5.79
C VAL A 453 -35.18 41.76 5.77
N PRO A 454 -35.78 40.56 5.75
CA PRO A 454 -37.23 40.44 5.83
C PRO A 454 -37.84 41.11 7.06
N LEU A 455 -37.18 40.97 8.22
CA LEU A 455 -37.67 41.54 9.48
C LEU A 455 -37.69 43.09 9.43
N LEU A 456 -36.69 43.70 8.80
CA LEU A 456 -36.65 45.16 8.56
C LEU A 456 -37.73 45.62 7.56
N ASN A 457 -38.08 44.81 6.57
CA ASN A 457 -39.16 45.13 5.62
C ASN A 457 -40.54 45.09 6.29
N VAL A 458 -40.75 44.15 7.22
CA VAL A 458 -42.01 44.07 7.98
C VAL A 458 -42.18 45.29 8.89
N THR A 459 -41.14 45.71 9.61
CA THR A 459 -41.21 46.88 10.48
C THR A 459 -41.41 48.19 9.73
N THR A 460 -40.83 48.33 8.52
CA THR A 460 -41.05 49.49 7.65
C THR A 460 -42.40 49.49 6.92
N SER A 461 -43.08 48.35 6.85
CA SER A 461 -44.46 48.27 6.34
C SER A 461 -45.53 48.56 7.41
N LEU A 462 -45.17 48.45 8.69
CA LEU A 462 -46.06 48.62 9.85
C LEU A 462 -45.93 50.00 10.52
N GLY A 463 -44.96 50.81 10.12
CA GLY A 463 -44.82 52.23 10.51
C GLY A 463 -44.81 53.11 9.28
#